data_AF-A0A7W9GXP5-F1
#
_entry.id   AF-A0A7W9GXP5-F1
#
_cell.length_a   1.000
_cell.length_b   1.000
_cell.length_c   1.000
_cell.angle_alpha   90.00
_cell.angle_beta   90.00
_cell.angle_gamma   90.00
#
_symmetry.space_group_name_H-M   'P 1'
#
loop_
_entity.id
_entity.type
_entity.pdbx_description
1 polymer ?
#
loop_
_entity_poly.entity_id
_entity_poly.type
_entity_poly.pdbx_seq_one_letter_code
_entity_poly.pdbx_strand_id
1 'polypeptide(L)'
;MARLLRDLVRTLLTPPKRRRDDRRPRPSDPRPPRGGSGGHDGEESPGQFGSNATTEAHSVGAVHTSYNPSTDGDPDPGEIVWTWVPYEENDGRGKDRPVLIVAREPGGTLLAVQLTSKDHDGERDWVGVGSGRWDGEHRPSWVDVSRVLRVHPDGMRREASALDRHQFDAVIDALRSRYGWN
;
A
#
# COMPACT_ATOMS: atom_id res chain seq x y z
N MET A 1 -15.01 38.92 2.02
CA MET A 1 -14.67 39.57 0.73
C MET A 1 -13.75 38.61 -0.02
N ALA A 2 -14.27 37.63 -0.77
CA ALA A 2 -14.45 37.65 -2.25
C ALA A 2 -13.08 37.78 -2.99
N ARG A 3 -12.60 36.97 -3.94
CA ARG A 3 -13.01 35.88 -4.88
C ARG A 3 -11.68 35.22 -5.36
N LEU A 4 -11.48 33.92 -5.55
CA LEU A 4 -11.81 33.03 -6.69
C LEU A 4 -11.34 33.49 -8.10
N LEU A 5 -10.79 32.52 -8.86
CA LEU A 5 -10.61 32.36 -10.34
C LEU A 5 -9.15 32.50 -10.84
N ARG A 6 -8.49 31.50 -11.47
CA ARG A 6 -8.71 30.67 -12.70
C ARG A 6 -8.19 31.30 -14.01
N ASP A 7 -7.80 30.39 -14.92
CA ASP A 7 -7.48 30.49 -16.37
C ASP A 7 -6.00 30.76 -16.74
N LEU A 8 -5.25 29.89 -17.44
CA LEU A 8 -5.36 29.15 -18.73
C LEU A 8 -5.03 30.02 -19.96
N VAL A 9 -3.92 29.73 -20.68
CA VAL A 9 -3.81 29.91 -22.15
C VAL A 9 -2.83 28.91 -22.79
N ARG A 10 -3.32 28.20 -23.81
CA ARG A 10 -2.58 27.44 -24.85
C ARG A 10 -2.30 28.37 -26.04
N THR A 11 -1.15 28.22 -26.71
CA THR A 11 -0.98 28.69 -28.09
C THR A 11 -0.20 27.67 -28.93
N LEU A 12 -0.88 27.13 -29.96
CA LEU A 12 -0.35 26.42 -31.12
C LEU A 12 0.16 27.43 -32.15
N LEU A 13 1.14 27.07 -33.00
CA LEU A 13 1.27 27.52 -34.39
C LEU A 13 2.37 26.69 -35.13
N THR A 14 1.99 26.14 -36.28
CA THR A 14 2.76 25.32 -37.26
C THR A 14 2.23 25.71 -38.66
N PRO A 15 2.85 25.44 -39.84
CA PRO A 15 4.25 25.36 -40.34
C PRO A 15 4.49 26.27 -41.60
N PRO A 16 5.56 26.05 -42.42
CA PRO A 16 5.27 25.52 -43.77
C PRO A 16 6.22 24.40 -44.30
N LYS A 17 5.87 23.92 -45.51
CA LYS A 17 6.07 22.61 -46.17
C LYS A 17 7.11 22.65 -47.31
N ARG A 18 7.87 21.56 -47.56
CA ARG A 18 8.51 21.09 -48.84
C ARG A 18 9.25 19.77 -48.55
N ARG A 19 9.43 18.76 -49.40
CA ARG A 19 9.08 18.43 -50.81
C ARG A 19 9.05 16.88 -50.91
N ARG A 20 8.26 16.34 -51.84
CA ARG A 20 8.14 14.90 -52.13
C ARG A 20 9.38 14.37 -52.82
N ASP A 21 9.77 13.15 -52.49
CA ASP A 21 10.61 12.31 -53.34
C ASP A 21 10.05 10.89 -53.37
N ASP A 22 9.89 10.37 -54.59
CA ASP A 22 9.18 9.14 -54.94
C ASP A 22 10.07 7.92 -54.75
N ARG A 23 9.67 6.97 -53.89
CA ARG A 23 10.12 5.57 -53.98
C ARG A 23 8.95 4.60 -53.71
N ARG A 24 8.67 3.79 -54.73
CA ARG A 24 7.64 2.73 -54.79
C ARG A 24 7.75 1.72 -53.63
N PRO A 25 6.63 1.15 -53.14
CA PRO A 25 6.61 0.22 -52.02
C PRO A 25 6.94 -1.22 -52.46
N ARG A 26 7.69 -1.96 -51.64
CA ARG A 26 7.85 -3.42 -51.75
C ARG A 26 6.80 -4.11 -50.86
N PRO A 27 6.15 -5.20 -51.31
CA PRO A 27 5.22 -5.95 -50.49
C PRO A 27 5.99 -6.84 -49.51
N SER A 28 5.65 -6.76 -48.24
CA SER A 28 6.13 -7.68 -47.20
C SER A 28 4.92 -8.29 -46.47
N ASP A 29 5.02 -9.59 -46.25
CA ASP A 29 3.98 -10.58 -45.96
C ASP A 29 2.95 -10.24 -44.86
N PRO A 30 1.75 -10.85 -44.91
CA PRO A 30 0.71 -10.66 -43.90
C PRO A 30 1.17 -11.22 -42.55
N ARG A 31 1.41 -10.30 -41.61
CA ARG A 31 1.57 -10.59 -40.19
C ARG A 31 0.30 -11.31 -39.70
N PRO A 32 0.40 -12.46 -38.99
CA PRO A 32 -0.79 -13.10 -38.44
C PRO A 32 -1.50 -12.13 -37.50
N PRO A 33 -2.86 -12.17 -37.44
CA PRO A 33 -3.60 -11.29 -36.57
C PRO A 33 -3.09 -11.48 -35.14
N ARG A 34 -2.61 -10.39 -34.54
CA ARG A 34 -2.47 -10.30 -33.09
C ARG A 34 -3.86 -10.60 -32.54
N GLY A 35 -4.03 -11.80 -31.99
CA GLY A 35 -5.18 -12.12 -31.16
C GLY A 35 -5.24 -11.03 -30.09
N GLY A 36 -6.25 -10.16 -30.22
CA GLY A 36 -6.63 -9.27 -29.15
C GLY A 36 -7.21 -10.13 -28.05
N SER A 37 -6.34 -10.70 -27.22
CA SER A 37 -6.69 -11.00 -25.84
C SER A 37 -6.72 -9.66 -25.11
N GLY A 38 -7.79 -8.91 -25.36
CA GLY A 38 -8.22 -7.83 -24.50
C GLY A 38 -8.79 -8.42 -23.22
N GLY A 39 -7.96 -9.11 -22.45
CA GLY A 39 -8.12 -9.22 -21.01
C GLY A 39 -7.29 -8.09 -20.45
N HIS A 40 -7.92 -7.10 -19.84
CA HIS A 40 -7.23 -6.42 -18.74
C HIS A 40 -7.11 -7.48 -17.64
N ASP A 41 -6.11 -8.35 -17.76
CA ASP A 41 -5.61 -9.08 -16.60
C ASP A 41 -4.95 -8.00 -15.76
N GLY A 42 -5.77 -7.27 -15.00
CA GLY A 42 -5.29 -6.32 -14.02
C GLY A 42 -4.39 -7.14 -13.10
N GLU A 43 -3.08 -6.86 -13.16
CA GLU A 43 -2.09 -7.59 -12.36
C GLU A 43 -2.60 -7.68 -10.92
N GLU A 44 -2.97 -8.90 -10.50
CA GLU A 44 -3.45 -9.15 -9.16
C GLU A 44 -2.36 -8.69 -8.19
N SER A 45 -2.74 -7.85 -7.22
CA SER A 45 -1.75 -7.34 -6.27
C SER A 45 -1.36 -8.44 -5.29
N PRO A 46 -0.07 -8.54 -4.89
CA PRO A 46 0.32 -9.41 -3.79
C PRO A 46 -0.56 -9.19 -2.56
N GLY A 47 -0.97 -10.29 -1.93
CA GLY A 47 -1.86 -10.24 -0.77
C GLY A 47 -3.33 -9.95 -1.09
N GLN A 48 -3.74 -9.87 -2.36
CA GLN A 48 -5.14 -9.61 -2.71
C GLN A 48 -6.02 -10.86 -2.58
N PHE A 49 -5.55 -12.02 -3.07
CA PHE A 49 -6.30 -13.27 -3.11
C PHE A 49 -5.41 -14.49 -2.79
N GLY A 50 -6.04 -15.67 -2.69
CA GLY A 50 -5.33 -16.95 -2.53
C GLY A 50 -4.81 -17.20 -1.11
N SER A 51 -3.84 -18.11 -1.00
CA SER A 51 -3.24 -18.51 0.29
C SER A 51 -2.46 -17.39 0.97
N ASN A 52 -2.04 -16.39 0.20
CA ASN A 52 -1.19 -15.30 0.68
C ASN A 52 -2.00 -14.02 0.93
N ALA A 53 -3.34 -14.10 0.84
CA ALA A 53 -4.22 -12.95 1.01
C ALA A 53 -4.05 -12.32 2.39
N THR A 54 -3.98 -10.99 2.43
CA THR A 54 -4.11 -10.23 3.67
C THR A 54 -5.56 -10.29 4.12
N THR A 55 -5.79 -10.70 5.36
CA THR A 55 -7.12 -10.89 5.93
C THR A 55 -7.24 -10.14 7.25
N GLU A 56 -8.46 -9.96 7.75
CA GLU A 56 -8.64 -9.44 9.10
C GLU A 56 -8.43 -10.55 10.15
N ALA A 57 -7.73 -10.21 11.23
CA ALA A 57 -7.46 -11.11 12.33
C ALA A 57 -8.58 -11.04 13.38
N HIS A 58 -9.71 -11.70 13.13
CA HIS A 58 -10.84 -11.73 14.07
C HIS A 58 -10.54 -12.48 15.38
N SER A 59 -9.56 -13.39 15.36
CA SER A 59 -9.00 -14.00 16.55
C SER A 59 -7.49 -14.14 16.39
N VAL A 60 -6.78 -13.93 17.48
CA VAL A 60 -5.34 -14.11 17.62
C VAL A 60 -5.10 -14.92 18.89
N GLY A 61 -4.08 -15.78 18.87
CA GLY A 61 -3.65 -16.50 20.05
C GLY A 61 -2.91 -15.59 21.04
N ALA A 62 -2.00 -16.17 21.83
CA ALA A 62 -1.03 -15.36 22.56
C ALA A 62 -0.17 -14.57 21.57
N VAL A 63 -0.17 -13.24 21.69
CA VAL A 63 0.60 -12.35 20.81
C VAL A 63 1.87 -11.93 21.53
N HIS A 64 3.02 -12.29 20.96
CA HIS A 64 4.32 -11.82 21.42
C HIS A 64 4.85 -10.77 20.46
N THR A 65 4.84 -9.51 20.92
CA THR A 65 5.36 -8.38 20.16
C THR A 65 6.86 -8.22 20.42
N SER A 66 7.63 -7.96 19.37
CA SER A 66 9.05 -7.61 19.46
C SER A 66 9.32 -6.39 18.58
N TYR A 67 10.37 -5.63 18.87
CA TYR A 67 10.88 -4.63 17.95
C TYR A 67 12.20 -5.13 17.38
N ASN A 68 12.20 -5.53 16.11
CA ASN A 68 13.38 -6.08 15.43
C ASN A 68 13.32 -5.78 13.91
N PRO A 69 13.27 -4.50 13.50
CA PRO A 69 13.24 -4.17 12.07
C PRO A 69 14.55 -4.54 11.38
N SER A 70 14.46 -5.14 10.19
CA SER A 70 15.58 -5.62 9.38
C SER A 70 15.22 -5.51 7.90
N THR A 71 15.95 -4.67 7.16
CA THR A 71 15.77 -4.54 5.71
C THR A 71 16.46 -5.70 4.99
N ASP A 72 15.82 -6.86 4.95
CA ASP A 72 16.37 -8.10 4.38
C ASP A 72 15.50 -8.79 3.31
N GLY A 73 14.34 -8.22 2.99
CA GLY A 73 13.38 -8.77 2.05
C GLY A 73 12.14 -9.35 2.74
N ASP A 74 12.20 -9.61 4.05
CA ASP A 74 11.10 -10.17 4.83
C ASP A 74 10.48 -9.11 5.76
N PRO A 75 9.14 -9.07 5.89
CA PRO A 75 8.49 -8.17 6.84
C PRO A 75 8.83 -8.52 8.29
N ASP A 76 9.33 -7.54 9.04
CA ASP A 76 9.70 -7.68 10.45
C ASP A 76 8.87 -6.81 11.42
N PRO A 77 8.63 -7.26 12.66
CA PRO A 77 8.05 -6.41 13.70
C PRO A 77 8.81 -5.10 13.93
N GLY A 78 8.10 -3.98 13.77
CA GLY A 78 8.68 -2.63 13.76
C GLY A 78 8.77 -2.00 12.38
N GLU A 79 8.53 -2.76 11.31
CA GLU A 79 8.60 -2.25 9.95
C GLU A 79 7.24 -1.84 9.39
N ILE A 80 7.28 -0.80 8.58
CA ILE A 80 6.17 -0.41 7.71
C ILE A 80 6.40 -1.03 6.34
N VAL A 81 5.43 -1.83 5.91
CA VAL A 81 5.42 -2.52 4.62
C VAL A 81 4.16 -2.18 3.84
N TRP A 82 4.20 -2.36 2.53
CA TRP A 82 3.05 -2.18 1.66
C TRP A 82 2.46 -3.53 1.29
N THR A 83 1.15 -3.66 1.49
CA THR A 83 0.38 -4.85 1.14
C THR A 83 -1.01 -4.44 0.68
N TRP A 84 -1.73 -5.36 0.05
CA TRP A 84 -3.16 -5.22 -0.16
C TRP A 84 -3.91 -5.22 1.18
N VAL A 85 -4.73 -4.20 1.43
CA VAL A 85 -5.62 -4.15 2.59
C VAL A 85 -7.07 -4.22 2.12
N PRO A 86 -7.82 -5.27 2.49
CA PRO A 86 -9.23 -5.39 2.14
C PRO A 86 -10.05 -4.29 2.80
N TYR A 87 -11.09 -3.81 2.13
CA TYR A 87 -12.09 -2.96 2.77
C TYR A 87 -12.91 -3.76 3.80
N GLU A 88 -13.55 -3.07 4.73
CA GLU A 88 -14.29 -3.70 5.83
C GLU A 88 -15.52 -4.48 5.36
N GLU A 89 -16.08 -4.14 4.21
CA GLU A 89 -17.19 -4.86 3.59
C GLU A 89 -16.81 -6.30 3.20
N ASN A 90 -15.50 -6.61 3.13
CA ASN A 90 -14.97 -7.93 2.78
C ASN A 90 -15.52 -8.48 1.45
N ASP A 91 -15.78 -7.60 0.48
CA ASP A 91 -16.36 -7.93 -0.83
C ASP A 91 -15.30 -8.19 -1.92
N GLY A 92 -14.06 -8.47 -1.51
CA GLY A 92 -12.91 -8.68 -2.38
C GLY A 92 -12.25 -7.38 -2.86
N ARG A 93 -12.85 -6.22 -2.61
CA ARG A 93 -12.20 -4.92 -2.88
C ARG A 93 -11.27 -4.55 -1.72
N GLY A 94 -10.34 -3.66 -2.06
CA GLY A 94 -9.31 -3.19 -1.14
C GLY A 94 -8.39 -2.22 -1.87
N LYS A 95 -7.22 -1.99 -1.27
CA LYS A 95 -6.18 -1.16 -1.88
C LYS A 95 -4.81 -1.46 -1.28
N ASP A 96 -3.77 -1.17 -2.05
CA ASP A 96 -2.39 -1.12 -1.58
C ASP A 96 -2.25 -0.02 -0.52
N ARG A 97 -1.78 -0.40 0.68
CA ARG A 97 -1.59 0.53 1.80
C ARG A 97 -0.32 0.21 2.60
N PRO A 98 0.27 1.22 3.25
CA PRO A 98 1.23 0.97 4.31
C PRO A 98 0.53 0.34 5.52
N VAL A 99 1.15 -0.68 6.09
CA VAL A 99 0.78 -1.33 7.35
C VAL A 99 2.03 -1.45 8.22
N LEU A 100 1.88 -1.31 9.54
CA LEU A 100 2.94 -1.58 10.51
C LEU A 100 2.84 -3.03 10.96
N ILE A 101 3.92 -3.79 10.83
CA ILE A 101 4.04 -5.14 11.39
C ILE A 101 4.29 -5.04 12.90
N VAL A 102 3.48 -5.74 13.70
CA VAL A 102 3.53 -5.66 15.17
C VAL A 102 3.91 -6.98 15.85
N ALA A 103 3.68 -8.12 15.20
CA ALA A 103 4.03 -9.42 15.75
C ALA A 103 4.15 -10.49 14.67
N ARG A 104 4.89 -11.57 14.99
CA ARG A 104 4.95 -12.80 14.21
C ARG A 104 4.06 -13.85 14.87
N GLU A 105 3.30 -14.59 14.07
CA GLU A 105 2.52 -15.73 14.56
C GLU A 105 3.31 -17.04 14.36
N PRO A 106 3.10 -18.06 15.21
CA PRO A 106 3.74 -19.37 15.06
C PRO A 106 3.46 -20.05 13.70
N GLY A 107 2.35 -19.69 13.04
CA GLY A 107 1.97 -20.19 11.72
C GLY A 107 2.70 -19.54 10.55
N GLY A 108 3.64 -18.61 10.79
CA GLY A 108 4.43 -17.93 9.75
C GLY A 108 3.80 -16.66 9.18
N THR A 109 2.54 -16.37 9.52
CA THR A 109 1.90 -15.09 9.23
C THR A 109 2.33 -14.00 10.22
N LEU A 110 2.06 -12.75 9.87
CA LEU A 110 2.35 -11.58 10.69
C LEU A 110 1.06 -10.86 11.04
N LEU A 111 1.04 -10.24 12.22
CA LEU A 111 0.00 -9.31 12.60
C LEU A 111 0.44 -7.90 12.23
N ALA A 112 -0.49 -7.13 11.65
CA ALA A 112 -0.24 -5.78 11.20
C ALA A 112 -1.42 -4.84 11.48
N VAL A 113 -1.16 -3.54 11.47
CA VAL A 113 -2.17 -2.48 11.62
C VAL A 113 -2.01 -1.44 10.53
N GLN A 114 -3.12 -0.94 9.98
CA GLN A 114 -3.10 -0.07 8.81
C GLN A 114 -2.69 1.36 9.14
N LEU A 115 -2.01 2.02 8.19
CA LEU A 115 -1.68 3.44 8.28
C LEU A 115 -2.56 4.30 7.35
N THR A 116 -2.69 5.58 7.71
CA THR A 116 -3.29 6.64 6.88
C THR A 116 -2.60 7.98 7.15
N SER A 117 -2.52 8.85 6.16
CA SER A 117 -2.08 10.26 6.34
C SER A 117 -3.27 11.22 6.50
N LYS A 118 -4.48 10.69 6.72
CA LYS A 118 -5.64 11.50 7.12
C LYS A 118 -5.50 11.84 8.60
N ASP A 119 -5.77 13.09 8.93
CA ASP A 119 -5.74 13.57 10.32
C ASP A 119 -6.78 12.85 11.17
N HIS A 120 -6.32 12.32 12.30
CA HIS A 120 -7.10 11.61 13.32
C HIS A 120 -6.67 12.03 14.72
N ASP A 121 -6.13 13.23 14.89
CA ASP A 121 -5.69 13.72 16.20
C ASP A 121 -6.83 13.73 17.23
N GLY A 122 -6.56 13.13 18.39
CA GLY A 122 -7.51 13.03 19.50
C GLY A 122 -8.58 11.94 19.35
N GLU A 123 -8.58 11.19 18.24
CA GLU A 123 -9.48 10.05 18.09
C GLU A 123 -8.96 8.81 18.83
N ARG A 124 -9.85 8.11 19.55
CA ARG A 124 -9.48 7.04 20.49
C ARG A 124 -8.73 5.87 19.86
N ASP A 125 -9.10 5.50 18.63
CA ASP A 125 -8.61 4.29 17.98
C ASP A 125 -7.45 4.57 17.00
N TRP A 126 -6.87 5.78 17.07
CA TRP A 126 -5.79 6.22 16.21
C TRP A 126 -4.56 6.63 17.02
N VAL A 127 -3.40 6.16 16.59
CA VAL A 127 -2.10 6.51 17.20
C VAL A 127 -1.29 7.29 16.19
N GLY A 128 -0.94 8.53 16.51
CA GLY A 128 -0.05 9.35 15.68
C GLY A 128 1.37 8.78 15.66
N VAL A 129 1.91 8.55 14.46
CA VAL A 129 3.25 7.98 14.24
C VAL A 129 4.18 8.94 13.48
N GLY A 130 3.79 10.21 13.37
CA GLY A 130 4.59 11.22 12.67
C GLY A 130 4.72 10.93 11.19
N SER A 131 5.83 11.34 10.58
CA SER A 131 6.12 11.16 9.16
C SER A 131 7.36 10.32 8.93
N GLY A 132 7.45 9.70 7.75
CA GLY A 132 8.62 8.92 7.36
C GLY A 132 8.53 8.43 5.92
N ARG A 133 9.54 7.64 5.52
CA ARG A 133 9.76 7.22 4.12
C ARG A 133 8.65 6.34 3.54
N TRP A 134 7.75 5.84 4.39
CA TRP A 134 6.56 5.13 3.95
C TRP A 134 5.60 6.01 3.16
N ASP A 135 5.55 7.32 3.41
CA ASP A 135 4.79 8.28 2.62
C ASP A 135 5.75 9.12 1.76
N GLY A 136 5.61 9.08 0.44
CA GLY A 136 6.45 9.86 -0.48
C GLY A 136 6.30 11.38 -0.28
N GLU A 137 5.15 11.83 0.23
CA GLU A 137 4.90 13.23 0.57
C GLU A 137 5.39 13.58 1.99
N HIS A 138 5.91 12.61 2.75
CA HIS A 138 6.40 12.77 4.13
C HIS A 138 5.37 13.44 5.06
N ARG A 139 4.08 13.11 4.88
CA ARG A 139 3.02 13.67 5.71
C ARG A 139 2.96 12.96 7.06
N PRO A 140 2.50 13.66 8.11
CA PRO A 140 2.07 13.00 9.35
C PRO A 140 1.09 11.86 9.05
N SER A 141 1.22 10.78 9.79
CA SER A 141 0.48 9.54 9.62
C SER A 141 -0.03 9.03 10.96
N TRP A 142 -1.13 8.28 10.90
CA TRP A 142 -1.78 7.64 12.04
C TRP A 142 -1.94 6.15 11.75
N VAL A 143 -1.78 5.35 12.80
CA VAL A 143 -2.05 3.91 12.82
C VAL A 143 -3.45 3.68 13.38
N ASP A 144 -4.24 2.88 12.67
CA ASP A 144 -5.54 2.40 13.12
C ASP A 144 -5.38 1.16 14.00
N VAL A 145 -5.64 1.28 15.29
CA VAL A 145 -5.58 0.14 16.22
C VAL A 145 -6.93 -0.57 16.37
N SER A 146 -7.99 -0.10 15.68
CA SER A 146 -9.31 -0.72 15.75
C SER A 146 -9.39 -2.05 15.01
N ARG A 147 -8.46 -2.30 14.09
CA ARG A 147 -8.45 -3.44 13.18
C ARG A 147 -7.05 -4.03 13.03
N VAL A 148 -6.92 -5.31 13.39
CA VAL A 148 -5.69 -6.08 13.20
C VAL A 148 -5.80 -6.90 11.92
N LEU A 149 -4.78 -6.83 11.09
CA LEU A 149 -4.66 -7.58 9.85
C LEU A 149 -3.70 -8.74 10.05
N ARG A 150 -3.94 -9.83 9.33
CA ARG A 150 -3.02 -10.95 9.17
C ARG A 150 -2.43 -10.89 7.77
N VAL A 151 -1.11 -10.79 7.70
CA VAL A 151 -0.33 -10.63 6.47
C VAL A 151 0.54 -11.87 6.28
N HIS A 152 0.53 -12.44 5.09
CA HIS A 152 1.50 -13.45 4.70
C HIS A 152 2.79 -12.77 4.21
N PRO A 153 4.01 -13.27 4.51
CA PRO A 153 5.25 -12.71 3.97
C PRO A 153 5.21 -12.53 2.44
N ASP A 154 4.84 -13.58 1.70
CA ASP A 154 4.65 -13.53 0.23
C ASP A 154 3.44 -12.69 -0.24
N GLY A 155 2.62 -12.20 0.69
CA GLY A 155 1.54 -11.25 0.41
C GLY A 155 2.02 -9.80 0.46
N MET A 156 3.20 -9.54 1.03
CA MET A 156 3.84 -8.23 1.03
C MET A 156 4.21 -7.83 -0.40
N ARG A 157 3.94 -6.58 -0.76
CA ARG A 157 4.37 -6.00 -2.04
C ARG A 157 5.78 -5.41 -1.97
N ARG A 158 6.09 -4.68 -0.90
CA ARG A 158 7.42 -4.12 -0.65
C ARG A 158 7.59 -3.67 0.80
N GLU A 159 8.82 -3.66 1.27
CA GLU A 159 9.22 -2.88 2.44
C GLU A 159 9.17 -1.37 2.14
N ALA A 160 9.03 -0.57 3.19
CA ALA A 160 9.22 0.88 3.09
C ALA A 160 10.28 1.41 4.06
N SER A 161 10.11 1.16 5.36
CA SER A 161 11.03 1.64 6.40
C SER A 161 10.66 1.12 7.78
N ALA A 162 11.64 1.07 8.68
CA ALA A 162 11.41 0.94 10.11
C ALA A 162 10.66 2.16 10.68
N LEU A 163 9.72 1.92 11.59
CA LEU A 163 9.14 2.93 12.46
C LEU A 163 10.08 3.20 13.65
N ASP A 164 10.13 4.43 14.17
CA ASP A 164 10.92 4.70 15.37
C ASP A 164 10.44 3.87 16.57
N ARG A 165 11.38 3.46 17.43
CA ARG A 165 11.09 2.58 18.58
C ARG A 165 10.05 3.15 19.53
N HIS A 166 10.10 4.46 19.82
CA HIS A 166 9.14 5.09 20.74
C HIS A 166 7.73 5.12 20.13
N GLN A 167 7.63 5.38 18.83
CA GLN A 167 6.36 5.36 18.11
C GLN A 167 5.79 3.95 18.02
N PHE A 168 6.63 2.95 17.79
CA PHE A 168 6.25 1.54 17.82
C PHE A 168 5.70 1.14 19.19
N ASP A 169 6.41 1.46 20.27
CA ASP A 169 5.96 1.13 21.63
C ASP A 169 4.59 1.75 21.94
N ALA A 170 4.34 3.00 21.51
CA ALA A 170 3.03 3.64 21.67
C ALA A 170 1.89 2.89 20.95
N VAL A 171 2.16 2.34 19.76
CA VAL A 171 1.18 1.48 19.05
C VAL A 171 0.97 0.17 19.80
N ILE A 172 2.04 -0.48 20.28
CA ILE A 172 1.93 -1.72 21.04
C ILE A 172 1.13 -1.51 22.33
N ASP A 173 1.36 -0.42 23.05
CA ASP A 173 0.61 -0.12 24.28
C ASP A 173 -0.87 0.12 24.02
N ALA A 174 -1.22 0.77 22.90
CA ALA A 174 -2.61 0.91 22.48
C ALA A 174 -3.25 -0.44 22.12
N LEU A 175 -2.52 -1.33 21.43
CA LEU A 175 -2.99 -2.68 21.10
C LEU A 175 -3.18 -3.55 22.34
N ARG A 176 -2.23 -3.51 23.28
CA ARG A 176 -2.35 -4.18 24.59
C ARG A 176 -3.56 -3.69 25.36
N SER A 177 -3.75 -2.37 25.44
CA SER A 177 -4.88 -1.77 26.14
C SER A 177 -6.23 -2.16 25.53
N ARG A 178 -6.29 -2.33 24.20
CA ARG A 178 -7.53 -2.67 23.49
C ARG A 178 -7.84 -4.17 23.51
N TYR A 179 -6.85 -5.01 23.26
CA TYR A 179 -7.04 -6.45 23.02
C TYR A 179 -6.56 -7.34 24.15
N GLY A 180 -5.91 -6.79 25.20
CA GLY A 180 -5.38 -7.56 26.31
C GLY A 180 -4.19 -8.44 25.93
N TRP A 181 -3.40 -8.04 24.93
CA TRP A 181 -2.14 -8.71 24.59
C TRP A 181 -1.15 -8.57 25.75
N ASN A 182 -0.35 -9.61 26.00
CA ASN A 182 0.66 -9.65 27.07
C ASN A 182 2.06 -9.82 26.46
#